data_AF-A0A072UX97-F1
#
_entry.id   AF-A0A072UX97-F1
#
_cell.length_a   1.000
_cell.length_b   1.000
_cell.length_c   1.000
_cell.angle_alpha   90.00
_cell.angle_beta   90.00
_cell.angle_gamma   90.00
#
_symmetry.space_group_name_H-M   'P 1'
#
loop_
_entity.id
_entity.type
_entity.pdbx_description
1 polymer ?
#
loop_
_entity_poly.entity_id
_entity_poly.type
_entity_poly.pdbx_seq_one_letter_code
_entity_poly.pdbx_strand_id
1 'polypeptide(L)' 'MRSMDKTIKFTYVMIIFVYLFLIATNVEAYKNRCFRDSDCPKEMCNHPKIPKCVNNAYCKCVVAMYFPPK' A
#
# COMPACT_ATOMS: atom_id res chain seq x y z
N MET A 1 42.22 17.11 2.41
CA MET A 1 40.86 17.44 1.94
C MET A 1 40.31 16.28 1.11
N ARG A 2 39.89 15.14 1.70
CA ARG A 2 39.51 13.95 0.90
C ARG A 2 38.42 13.04 1.52
N SER A 3 37.61 13.61 2.41
CA SER A 3 36.65 12.83 3.20
C SER A 3 35.22 13.39 3.17
N MET A 4 35.03 14.68 2.88
CA MET A 4 33.72 15.34 2.85
C MET A 4 32.87 14.91 1.64
N ASP A 5 33.51 14.66 0.49
CA ASP A 5 32.84 14.29 -0.76
C ASP A 5 32.17 12.91 -0.70
N LYS A 6 32.81 11.96 -0.03
CA LYS A 6 32.31 10.58 0.11
C LYS A 6 31.12 10.53 1.06
N THR A 7 31.19 11.25 2.18
CA THR A 7 30.08 11.33 3.14
C THR A 7 28.87 12.02 2.52
N ILE A 8 29.04 13.14 1.81
CA ILE A 8 27.94 13.83 1.13
C ILE A 8 27.26 12.93 0.10
N LYS A 9 28.04 12.22 -0.72
CA LYS A 9 27.50 11.26 -1.71
C LYS A 9 26.73 10.13 -1.05
N PHE A 10 27.25 9.55 0.04
CA PHE A 10 26.57 8.49 0.77
C PHE A 10 25.24 8.98 1.37
N THR A 11 25.25 10.15 2.01
CA THR A 11 24.04 10.77 2.56
C THR A 11 23.00 11.02 1.47
N TYR A 12 23.40 11.51 0.31
CA TYR A 12 22.47 11.78 -0.81
C TYR A 12 21.79 10.49 -1.31
N VAL A 13 22.55 9.41 -1.44
CA VAL A 13 22.01 8.10 -1.83
C VAL A 13 21.01 7.59 -0.79
N MET A 14 21.34 7.69 0.51
CA MET A 14 20.42 7.29 1.58
C MET A 14 19.13 8.12 1.59
N ILE A 15 19.24 9.43 1.38
CA ILE A 15 18.08 10.33 1.26
C ILE A 15 17.19 9.89 0.10
N ILE A 16 17.75 9.60 -1.08
CA ILE A 16 16.98 9.12 -2.24
C ILE A 16 16.25 7.82 -1.89
N PHE A 17 16.92 6.85 -1.26
CA PHE A 17 16.29 5.59 -0.85
C PHE A 17 15.11 5.81 0.10
N VAL A 18 15.27 6.70 1.09
CA VAL A 18 14.19 7.06 2.02
C VAL A 18 13.02 7.72 1.29
N TYR A 19 13.28 8.65 0.36
CA TYR A 19 12.23 9.28 -0.43
C TYR A 19 11.47 8.29 -1.31
N LEU A 20 12.16 7.37 -1.98
CA LEU A 20 11.54 6.33 -2.80
C LEU A 20 10.64 5.43 -1.94
N PHE A 21 11.10 5.05 -0.74
CA PHE A 21 10.31 4.25 0.20
C PHE A 21 9.07 4.98 0.72
N LEU A 22 9.20 6.27 1.04
CA LEU A 22 8.09 7.12 1.45
C LEU A 22 7.03 7.25 0.34
N ILE A 23 7.46 7.42 -0.91
CA ILE A 23 6.53 7.50 -2.05
C ILE A 23 5.80 6.16 -2.22
N ALA A 24 6.52 5.04 -2.19
CA ALA A 24 5.92 3.71 -2.35
C ALA A 24 4.85 3.41 -1.28
N THR A 25 5.17 3.68 -0.01
CA THR A 25 4.24 3.44 1.12
C THR A 25 3.01 4.35 1.09
N ASN A 26 3.15 5.60 0.65
CA ASN A 26 1.99 6.49 0.44
C ASN A 26 1.07 5.98 -0.68
N VAL A 27 1.62 5.45 -1.77
CA VAL A 27 0.83 4.87 -2.88
C VAL A 27 0.07 3.64 -2.41
N GLU A 28 0.66 2.77 -1.59
CA GLU A 28 -0.03 1.61 -1.02
C GLU A 28 -1.18 2.00 -0.09
N ALA A 29 -0.99 3.04 0.75
CA ALA A 29 -2.05 3.56 1.60
C ALA A 29 -3.24 4.11 0.78
N TYR A 30 -2.96 4.78 -0.35
CA TYR A 30 -4.01 5.26 -1.25
C TYR A 30 -4.71 4.13 -2.01
N LYS A 31 -3.97 3.12 -2.47
CA LYS A 31 -4.53 1.95 -3.17
C LYS A 31 -5.49 1.14 -2.29
N ASN A 32 -5.30 1.17 -0.98
CA ASN A 32 -6.23 0.52 -0.07
C ASN A 32 -7.54 1.30 0.10
N ARG A 33 -7.62 2.58 -0.30
CA ARG A 33 -8.84 3.39 -0.15
C ARG A 33 -9.91 2.97 -1.13
N CYS A 34 -11.14 2.80 -0.65
CA CYS A 34 -12.27 2.37 -1.46
C CYS A 34 -13.56 3.07 -1.01
N PHE A 35 -14.54 3.17 -1.91
CA PHE A 35 -15.91 3.59 -1.59
C PHE A 35 -16.92 2.48 -1.85
N ARG A 36 -16.58 1.54 -2.73
CA ARG A 36 -17.38 0.37 -3.11
C ARG A 36 -16.50 -0.88 -3.13
N ASP A 37 -17.12 -2.05 -3.00
CA ASP A 37 -16.42 -3.33 -3.10
C ASP A 37 -15.69 -3.50 -4.45
N SER A 38 -16.24 -2.92 -5.52
CA SER A 38 -15.66 -2.91 -6.86
C SER A 38 -14.34 -2.15 -6.98
N ASP A 39 -14.07 -1.22 -6.06
CA ASP A 39 -12.85 -0.42 -6.06
C ASP A 39 -11.66 -1.24 -5.55
N CYS A 40 -11.94 -2.35 -4.85
CA CYS A 40 -10.92 -3.23 -4.33
C CYS A 40 -10.40 -4.21 -5.39
N PRO A 41 -9.07 -4.41 -5.49
CA PRO A 41 -8.50 -5.38 -6.43
C PRO A 41 -9.01 -6.79 -6.14
N LYS A 42 -9.60 -7.44 -7.16
CA LYS A 42 -10.17 -8.80 -7.05
C LYS A 42 -9.13 -9.85 -6.65
N GLU A 43 -7.89 -9.65 -7.09
CA GLU A 43 -6.76 -10.56 -6.87
C GLU A 43 -6.04 -10.35 -5.52
N MET A 44 -6.47 -9.38 -4.71
CA MET A 44 -5.88 -9.10 -3.40
C MET A 44 -6.07 -10.24 -2.39
N CYS A 45 -7.08 -11.09 -2.58
CA CYS A 45 -7.47 -12.11 -1.62
C CYS A 45 -7.37 -13.51 -2.23
N ASN A 46 -6.78 -14.42 -1.46
CA ASN A 46 -6.83 -15.86 -1.78
C ASN A 46 -8.20 -16.44 -1.42
N HIS A 47 -8.67 -17.40 -2.23
CA HIS A 47 -9.87 -18.18 -1.93
C HIS A 47 -9.74 -18.83 -0.52
N PRO A 48 -10.78 -18.81 0.34
CA PRO A 48 -12.19 -18.46 0.11
C PRO A 48 -12.56 -17.00 0.46
N LYS A 49 -11.57 -16.11 0.57
CA LYS A 49 -11.81 -14.70 0.93
C LYS A 49 -12.11 -13.86 -0.31
N ILE A 50 -12.99 -12.88 -0.14
CA ILE A 50 -13.30 -11.87 -1.14
C ILE A 50 -12.91 -10.49 -0.62
N PRO A 51 -12.46 -9.58 -1.50
CA PRO A 51 -12.21 -8.20 -1.11
C PRO A 51 -13.53 -7.47 -0.87
N LYS A 52 -13.61 -6.75 0.25
CA LYS A 52 -14.74 -5.89 0.63
C LYS A 52 -14.24 -4.51 1.02
N CYS A 53 -15.03 -3.51 0.69
CA CYS A 53 -14.79 -2.15 1.15
C CYS A 53 -15.41 -1.94 2.53
N VAL A 54 -14.57 -1.79 3.55
CA VAL A 54 -15.01 -1.59 4.92
C VAL A 54 -15.10 -0.10 5.22
N ASN A 55 -16.25 0.33 5.76
CA ASN A 55 -16.53 1.70 6.17
C ASN A 55 -16.26 2.76 5.09
N ASN A 56 -16.34 2.41 3.81
CA ASN A 56 -16.01 3.30 2.69
C ASN A 56 -14.62 3.94 2.85
N ALA A 57 -13.69 3.18 3.45
CA ALA A 57 -12.39 3.67 3.85
C ALA A 57 -11.26 2.77 3.37
N TYR A 58 -11.38 1.44 3.53
CA TYR A 58 -10.31 0.54 3.10
C TYR A 58 -10.76 -0.86 2.70
N CYS A 59 -10.01 -1.47 1.79
CA CYS A 59 -10.21 -2.85 1.34
C CYS A 59 -9.76 -3.86 2.40
N LYS A 60 -10.61 -4.86 2.67
CA LYS A 60 -10.33 -5.97 3.59
C LYS A 60 -10.76 -7.30 2.97
N CYS A 61 -9.94 -8.34 3.14
CA CYS A 61 -10.32 -9.70 2.77
C CYS A 61 -11.23 -10.30 3.84
N VAL A 62 -12.48 -10.61 3.47
CA VAL A 62 -13.45 -11.28 4.34
C VAL A 62 -13.86 -12.62 3.75
N VAL A 63 -14.26 -13.58 4.58
CA VAL A 63 -14.73 -14.88 4.10
C VAL A 63 -16.10 -14.69 3.44
N ALA A 64 -16.26 -15.14 2.18
CA ALA A 64 -17.49 -14.94 1.41
C ALA A 64 -18.74 -15.47 2.12
N MET A 65 -18.63 -16.58 2.87
CA MET A 65 -19.75 -17.19 3.59
C MET A 65 -20.34 -16.31 4.70
N TYR A 66 -19.56 -15.43 5.33
CA TYR A 66 -20.06 -14.57 6.41
C TYR A 66 -20.66 -13.25 5.94
N PHE A 67 -20.58 -12.95 4.63
CA PHE A 67 -21.02 -11.67 4.09
C PHE A 67 -22.02 -11.89 2.95
N PRO A 68 -23.34 -11.93 3.23
CA PRO A 68 -24.35 -12.06 2.19
C PRO A 68 -24.25 -10.88 1.19
N PRO A 69 -24.67 -11.08 -0.08
CA PRO A 69 -24.71 -10.00 -1.05
C PRO A 69 -25.58 -8.84 -0.51
N LYS A 70 -25.09 -7.62 -0.66
CA LYS A 70 -25.86 -6.39 -0.42
C LYS A 70 -26.85 -6.19 -1.57
#